data_AF-A0A4X1UDT9-F1
#
_entry.id   AF-A0A4X1UDT9-F1
#
_cell.length_a   1.000
_cell.length_b   1.000
_cell.length_c   1.000
_cell.angle_alpha   90.00
_cell.angle_beta   90.00
_cell.angle_gamma   90.00
#
_symmetry.space_group_name_H-M   'P 1'
#
loop_
_entity.id
_entity.type
_entity.pdbx_description
1 polymer ?
#
loop_
_entity_poly.entity_id
_entity_poly.type
_entity_poly.pdbx_seq_one_letter_code
_entity_poly.pdbx_strand_id
1 'polypeptide(L)'
;LDFSFQQGGWGASLADRLVRKCDVLNRGFSGYNTRWANIILPRLLRNGDGSDSPVAVTVFFGANDSALKDENPKQHVPLAEFAANLKSMVQQLRAAGVPAAGLVLITPPPLCEAAWEQECLRQGSKLNRLNAVVGEYARACVQVAQDCGTDALDLWTLMQK
;
A
#
# COMPACT_ATOMS: atom_id res chain seq x y z
N LEU A 1 4.03 9.49 -11.87
CA LEU A 1 5.33 8.87 -12.14
C LEU A 1 5.33 7.51 -11.47
N ASP A 2 5.46 6.45 -12.27
CA ASP A 2 5.54 5.08 -11.75
C ASP A 2 7.01 4.77 -11.43
N PHE A 3 7.38 4.85 -10.15
CA PHE A 3 8.73 4.53 -9.67
C PHE A 3 8.97 3.02 -9.55
N SER A 4 7.93 2.20 -9.61
CA SER A 4 8.03 0.76 -9.39
C SER A 4 8.74 0.05 -10.54
N PHE A 5 8.55 0.53 -11.77
CA PHE A 5 9.11 -0.06 -13.00
C PHE A 5 10.28 0.76 -13.61
N GLN A 6 10.79 1.75 -12.88
CA GLN A 6 12.01 2.47 -13.28
C GLN A 6 13.26 1.62 -12.98
N GLN A 7 14.41 2.04 -13.51
CA GLN A 7 15.69 1.40 -13.22
C GLN A 7 15.96 1.41 -11.71
N GLY A 8 16.14 0.22 -11.11
CA GLY A 8 16.29 0.05 -9.66
C GLY A 8 14.97 -0.03 -8.88
N GLY A 9 13.82 0.08 -9.55
CA GLY A 9 12.50 -0.09 -8.94
C GLY A 9 12.19 -1.55 -8.63
N TRP A 10 11.53 -1.80 -7.50
CA TRP A 10 11.26 -3.16 -7.02
C TRP A 10 10.29 -3.96 -7.92
N GLY A 11 9.37 -3.29 -8.61
CA GLY A 11 8.46 -3.92 -9.56
C GLY A 11 9.20 -4.44 -10.80
N ALA A 12 10.18 -3.68 -11.31
CA ALA A 12 11.07 -4.16 -12.36
C ALA A 12 11.91 -5.36 -11.90
N SER A 13 12.47 -5.32 -10.69
CA SER A 13 13.22 -6.47 -10.14
C SER A 13 12.33 -7.71 -9.93
N LEU A 14 11.08 -7.52 -9.52
CA LEU A 14 10.13 -8.61 -9.37
C LEU A 14 9.75 -9.21 -10.72
N ALA A 15 9.49 -8.36 -11.73
CA ALA A 15 9.17 -8.79 -13.09
C ALA A 15 10.32 -9.58 -13.74
N ASP A 16 11.57 -9.11 -13.55
CA ASP A 16 12.76 -9.83 -14.02
C ASP A 16 12.89 -11.21 -13.34
N ARG A 17 12.68 -11.29 -12.02
CA ARG A 17 12.78 -12.55 -11.27
C ARG A 17 11.65 -13.54 -11.59
N LEU A 18 10.48 -13.04 -11.94
CA LEU A 18 9.29 -13.83 -12.27
C LEU A 18 9.10 -14.00 -13.78
N VAL A 19 10.08 -13.59 -14.59
CA VAL A 19 10.04 -13.72 -16.04
C VAL A 19 9.70 -15.17 -16.43
N ARG A 20 8.74 -15.31 -17.35
CA ARG A 20 8.21 -16.61 -17.83
C ARG A 20 7.47 -17.45 -16.78
N LYS A 21 7.15 -16.91 -15.59
CA LYS A 21 6.31 -17.57 -14.57
C LYS A 21 4.97 -16.87 -14.37
N CYS A 22 4.98 -15.54 -14.28
CA CYS A 22 3.78 -14.73 -14.24
C CYS A 22 4.09 -13.28 -14.63
N ASP A 23 3.04 -12.55 -15.03
CA ASP A 23 3.13 -11.13 -15.29
C ASP A 23 3.04 -10.34 -13.97
N VAL A 24 3.82 -9.26 -13.88
CA VAL A 24 3.79 -8.33 -12.75
C VAL A 24 3.09 -7.06 -13.20
N LEU A 25 1.93 -6.77 -12.61
CA LEU A 25 1.11 -5.62 -12.97
C LEU A 25 1.16 -4.56 -11.87
N ASN A 26 1.51 -3.31 -12.22
CA ASN A 26 1.37 -2.19 -11.29
C ASN A 26 -0.06 -1.65 -11.28
N ARG A 27 -0.70 -1.66 -10.12
CA ARG A 27 -1.98 -0.99 -9.88
C ARG A 27 -1.90 0.07 -8.76
N GLY A 28 -0.69 0.54 -8.47
CA GLY A 28 -0.40 1.62 -7.54
C GLY A 28 -0.52 2.99 -8.19
N PHE A 29 -1.11 3.94 -7.47
CA PHE A 29 -1.32 5.30 -7.94
C PHE A 29 -0.67 6.29 -6.97
N SER A 30 0.18 7.17 -7.49
CA SER A 30 0.89 8.16 -6.66
C SER A 30 -0.09 9.04 -5.89
N GLY A 31 0.21 9.23 -4.60
CA GLY A 31 -0.61 10.02 -3.69
C GLY A 31 -1.86 9.33 -3.15
N TYR A 32 -2.22 8.13 -3.64
CA TYR A 32 -3.46 7.47 -3.21
C TYR A 32 -3.42 6.95 -1.78
N ASN A 33 -4.55 7.09 -1.08
CA ASN A 33 -4.81 6.48 0.22
C ASN A 33 -5.84 5.33 0.09
N THR A 34 -6.13 4.67 1.21
CA THR A 34 -7.02 3.50 1.22
C THR A 34 -8.48 3.81 0.85
N ARG A 35 -8.96 5.06 1.05
CA ARG A 35 -10.31 5.46 0.60
C ARG A 35 -10.43 5.38 -0.91
N TRP A 36 -9.49 5.99 -1.63
CA TRP A 36 -9.54 5.98 -3.09
C TRP A 36 -9.23 4.59 -3.65
N ALA A 37 -8.34 3.83 -3.00
CA ALA A 37 -8.06 2.44 -3.36
C ALA A 37 -9.35 1.59 -3.36
N ASN A 38 -10.16 1.69 -2.30
CA ASN A 38 -11.43 0.96 -2.22
C ASN A 38 -12.43 1.32 -3.31
N ILE A 39 -12.44 2.58 -3.76
CA ILE A 39 -13.34 3.02 -4.84
C ILE A 39 -12.92 2.40 -6.19
N ILE A 40 -11.62 2.33 -6.46
CA ILE A 40 -11.11 1.88 -7.76
C ILE A 40 -10.94 0.36 -7.85
N LEU A 41 -10.73 -0.33 -6.72
CA LEU A 41 -10.43 -1.76 -6.69
C LEU A 41 -11.44 -2.62 -7.48
N PRO A 42 -12.78 -2.43 -7.35
CA PRO A 42 -13.73 -3.19 -8.15
C PRO A 42 -13.54 -3.03 -9.66
N ARG A 43 -13.13 -1.84 -10.12
CA ARG A 43 -12.87 -1.58 -11.55
C ARG A 43 -11.60 -2.28 -12.01
N LEU A 44 -10.58 -2.31 -11.17
CA LEU A 44 -9.31 -2.99 -11.46
C LEU A 44 -9.51 -4.50 -11.58
N LEU A 45 -10.38 -5.08 -10.75
CA LEU A 45 -10.70 -6.52 -10.77
C LEU A 45 -11.57 -6.90 -11.97
N ARG A 46 -12.43 -5.99 -12.45
CA ARG A 46 -13.31 -6.23 -13.62
C ARG A 46 -12.63 -6.06 -14.98
N ASN A 47 -11.56 -5.28 -15.04
CA ASN A 47 -10.84 -4.99 -16.29
C ASN A 47 -9.75 -6.04 -16.63
N GLY A 48 -9.74 -7.19 -15.95
CA GLY A 48 -8.93 -8.33 -16.36
C GLY A 48 -9.62 -9.08 -17.49
N ASP A 49 -8.84 -9.59 -18.45
CA ASP A 49 -9.26 -10.14 -19.74
C ASP A 49 -9.95 -11.53 -19.61
N GLY A 50 -10.80 -11.72 -18.60
CA GLY A 50 -11.63 -12.91 -18.38
C GLY A 50 -10.90 -14.22 -18.09
N SER A 51 -9.57 -14.31 -18.25
CA SER A 51 -8.87 -15.60 -18.21
C SER A 51 -8.10 -15.88 -16.92
N ASP A 52 -7.45 -14.90 -16.27
CA ASP A 52 -6.54 -15.21 -15.15
C ASP A 52 -6.80 -14.34 -13.92
N SER A 53 -7.38 -14.95 -12.88
CA SER A 53 -7.38 -14.36 -11.53
C SER A 53 -5.92 -14.25 -11.04
N PRO A 54 -5.53 -13.13 -10.40
CA PRO A 54 -4.16 -12.98 -9.92
C PRO A 54 -3.74 -14.12 -9.00
N VAL A 55 -2.63 -14.78 -9.32
CA VAL A 55 -2.04 -15.84 -8.46
C VAL A 55 -1.52 -15.28 -7.13
N ALA A 56 -1.16 -13.99 -7.10
CA ALA A 56 -0.78 -13.27 -5.91
C ALA A 56 -1.11 -11.77 -6.05
N VAL A 57 -1.42 -11.11 -4.92
CA VAL A 57 -1.67 -9.67 -4.82
C VAL A 57 -0.95 -9.12 -3.59
N THR A 58 -0.27 -8.00 -3.77
CA THR A 58 0.26 -7.21 -2.65
C THR A 58 -0.58 -5.95 -2.48
N VAL A 59 -0.96 -5.64 -1.24
CA VAL A 59 -1.65 -4.39 -0.89
C VAL A 59 -0.71 -3.54 -0.06
N PHE A 60 -0.28 -2.41 -0.61
CA PHE A 60 0.79 -1.59 -0.04
C PHE A 60 0.32 -0.13 0.13
N PHE A 61 -0.35 0.15 1.25
CA PHE A 61 -0.90 1.47 1.60
C PHE A 61 -0.50 1.87 3.03
N GLY A 62 -0.89 3.09 3.46
CA GLY A 62 -0.66 3.58 4.83
C GLY A 62 0.25 4.81 4.89
N ALA A 63 1.17 4.97 3.93
CA ALA A 63 2.07 6.13 3.91
C ALA A 63 1.30 7.43 3.68
N ASN A 64 0.33 7.42 2.76
CA ASN A 64 -0.50 8.60 2.53
C ASN A 64 -1.55 8.81 3.63
N ASP A 65 -2.18 7.72 4.06
CA ASP A 65 -3.21 7.66 5.11
C ASP A 65 -2.72 8.25 6.44
N SER A 66 -1.45 8.02 6.78
CA SER A 66 -0.78 8.52 8.00
C SER A 66 -0.37 9.99 7.95
N ALA A 67 -0.78 10.73 6.92
CA ALA A 67 -0.70 12.19 6.93
C ALA A 67 -1.30 12.77 8.21
N LEU A 68 -0.68 13.79 8.78
CA LEU A 68 -1.22 14.54 9.91
C LEU A 68 -2.50 15.24 9.45
N LYS A 69 -3.59 15.04 10.21
CA LYS A 69 -4.94 15.51 9.86
C LYS A 69 -4.97 17.02 9.57
N ASP A 70 -4.32 17.81 10.40
CA ASP A 70 -4.39 19.27 10.32
C ASP A 70 -3.46 19.84 9.23
N GLU A 71 -2.38 19.13 8.89
CA GLU A 71 -1.41 19.57 7.89
C GLU A 71 -1.75 19.08 6.48
N ASN A 72 -2.35 17.90 6.34
CA ASN A 72 -2.74 17.33 5.05
C ASN A 72 -4.02 16.48 5.16
N PRO A 73 -5.18 17.14 5.35
CA PRO A 73 -6.47 16.46 5.50
C PRO A 73 -6.91 15.70 4.24
N LYS A 74 -6.37 16.07 3.06
CA LYS A 74 -6.71 15.42 1.79
C LYS A 74 -6.25 13.97 1.74
N GLN A 75 -5.07 13.70 2.29
CA GLN A 75 -4.51 12.34 2.30
C GLN A 75 -4.82 11.60 3.60
N HIS A 76 -5.02 12.31 4.71
CA HIS A 76 -5.31 11.71 6.02
C HIS A 76 -6.54 10.80 6.00
N VAL A 77 -6.37 9.59 6.52
CA VAL A 77 -7.45 8.64 6.79
C VAL A 77 -7.34 8.22 8.26
N PRO A 78 -8.37 8.41 9.10
CA PRO A 78 -8.33 7.98 10.50
C PRO A 78 -7.96 6.51 10.65
N LEU A 79 -7.17 6.16 11.67
CA LEU A 79 -6.60 4.82 11.85
C LEU A 79 -7.65 3.69 11.81
N ALA A 80 -8.80 3.89 12.45
CA ALA A 80 -9.90 2.93 12.45
C ALA A 80 -10.49 2.73 11.04
N GLU A 81 -10.61 3.81 10.26
CA GLU A 81 -11.09 3.76 8.88
C GLU A 81 -10.05 3.10 7.96
N PHE A 82 -8.76 3.40 8.14
CA PHE A 82 -7.68 2.72 7.43
C PHE A 82 -7.73 1.21 7.63
N ALA A 83 -7.88 0.74 8.88
CA ALA A 83 -8.00 -0.69 9.18
C ALA A 83 -9.24 -1.31 8.54
N ALA A 84 -10.40 -0.64 8.61
CA ALA A 84 -11.62 -1.08 7.95
C ALA A 84 -11.47 -1.14 6.42
N ASN A 85 -10.77 -0.17 5.84
CA ASN A 85 -10.51 -0.12 4.41
C ASN A 85 -9.65 -1.30 3.96
N LEU A 86 -8.57 -1.64 4.70
CA LEU A 86 -7.75 -2.81 4.42
C LEU A 86 -8.56 -4.11 4.52
N LYS A 87 -9.39 -4.27 5.56
CA LYS A 87 -10.28 -5.44 5.70
C LYS A 87 -11.22 -5.57 4.50
N SER A 88 -11.80 -4.47 4.04
CA SER A 88 -12.66 -4.44 2.86
C SER A 88 -11.90 -4.84 1.58
N MET A 89 -10.68 -4.34 1.37
CA MET A 89 -9.86 -4.74 0.21
C MET A 89 -9.54 -6.24 0.24
N VAL A 90 -9.17 -6.79 1.40
CA VAL A 90 -8.91 -8.23 1.55
C VAL A 90 -10.14 -9.06 1.18
N GLN A 91 -11.32 -8.67 1.65
CA GLN A 91 -12.59 -9.34 1.35
C GLN A 91 -12.92 -9.28 -0.16
N GLN A 92 -12.76 -8.11 -0.79
CA GLN A 92 -12.99 -7.93 -2.22
C GLN A 92 -12.04 -8.78 -3.07
N LEU A 93 -10.74 -8.83 -2.71
CA LEU A 93 -9.74 -9.63 -3.41
C LEU A 93 -10.04 -11.13 -3.30
N ARG A 94 -10.43 -11.61 -2.11
CA ARG A 94 -10.86 -12.99 -1.92
C ARG A 94 -12.11 -13.33 -2.72
N ALA A 95 -13.10 -12.44 -2.73
CA ALA A 95 -14.32 -12.61 -3.51
C ALA A 95 -14.05 -12.65 -5.03
N ALA A 96 -12.96 -12.00 -5.48
CA ALA A 96 -12.49 -12.05 -6.87
C ALA A 96 -11.60 -13.28 -7.18
N GLY A 97 -11.47 -14.23 -6.25
CA GLY A 97 -10.76 -15.49 -6.46
C GLY A 97 -9.28 -15.48 -6.12
N VAL A 98 -8.74 -14.39 -5.54
CA VAL A 98 -7.35 -14.36 -5.08
C VAL A 98 -7.18 -15.33 -3.90
N PRO A 99 -6.28 -16.32 -4.00
CA PRO A 99 -6.05 -17.27 -2.90
C PRO A 99 -5.54 -16.55 -1.64
N ALA A 100 -5.96 -17.02 -0.46
CA ALA A 100 -5.50 -16.42 0.81
C ALA A 100 -3.96 -16.46 0.94
N ALA A 101 -3.32 -17.54 0.50
CA ALA A 101 -1.85 -17.68 0.48
C ALA A 101 -1.14 -16.79 -0.57
N GLY A 102 -1.90 -16.21 -1.51
CA GLY A 102 -1.39 -15.28 -2.51
C GLY A 102 -1.57 -13.81 -2.12
N LEU A 103 -2.22 -13.52 -0.98
CA LEU A 103 -2.51 -12.15 -0.56
C LEU A 103 -1.56 -11.72 0.55
N VAL A 104 -0.81 -10.64 0.31
CA VAL A 104 0.15 -10.09 1.27
C VAL A 104 -0.14 -8.61 1.52
N LEU A 105 -0.36 -8.24 2.78
CA LEU A 105 -0.40 -6.83 3.18
C LEU A 105 1.02 -6.35 3.46
N ILE A 106 1.41 -5.22 2.87
CA ILE A 106 2.72 -4.61 3.10
C ILE A 106 2.50 -3.34 3.92
N THR A 107 3.15 -3.25 5.09
CA THR A 107 3.05 -2.07 5.95
C THR A 107 3.71 -0.87 5.26
N PRO A 108 3.26 0.38 5.51
CA PRO A 108 4.03 1.55 5.07
C PRO A 108 5.46 1.49 5.63
N PRO A 109 6.50 1.83 4.83
CA PRO A 109 7.87 1.81 5.33
C PRO A 109 8.11 2.98 6.30
N PRO A 110 9.22 2.98 7.07
CA PRO A 110 9.58 4.10 7.92
C PRO A 110 9.78 5.39 7.11
N LEU A 111 9.45 6.51 7.73
CA LEU A 111 9.62 7.83 7.14
C LEU A 111 10.88 8.49 7.70
N CYS A 112 11.80 8.90 6.82
CA CYS A 112 12.84 9.84 7.19
C CYS A 112 12.25 11.26 7.24
N GLU A 113 11.93 11.74 8.44
CA GLU A 113 11.25 13.03 8.65
C GLU A 113 12.05 14.20 8.07
N ALA A 114 13.38 14.22 8.26
CA ALA A 114 14.23 15.26 7.72
C ALA A 114 14.19 15.32 6.18
N ALA A 115 14.28 14.17 5.51
CA ALA A 115 14.21 14.12 4.04
C ALA A 115 12.80 14.50 3.53
N TRP A 116 11.76 14.06 4.24
CA TRP A 116 10.38 14.38 3.90
C TRP A 116 10.05 15.86 4.10
N GLU A 117 10.55 16.48 5.18
CA GLU A 117 10.40 17.92 5.40
C GLU A 117 10.98 18.73 4.24
N GLN A 118 12.15 18.37 3.73
CA GLN A 118 12.75 19.03 2.56
C GLN A 118 11.88 18.88 1.30
N GLU A 119 11.17 17.76 1.13
CA GLU A 119 10.19 17.60 0.05
C GLU A 119 8.95 18.47 0.28
N CYS A 120 8.40 18.49 1.49
CA CYS A 120 7.27 19.33 1.84
C CYS A 120 7.56 20.81 1.56
N LEU A 121 8.73 21.31 1.98
CA LEU A 121 9.17 22.69 1.76
C LEU A 121 9.31 23.02 0.28
N ARG A 122 9.85 22.10 -0.54
CA ARG A 122 9.92 22.25 -2.00
C ARG A 122 8.54 22.36 -2.66
N GLN A 123 7.52 21.77 -2.04
CA GLN A 123 6.12 21.84 -2.49
C GLN A 123 5.33 22.99 -1.81
N GLY A 124 5.99 23.85 -1.02
CA GLY A 124 5.33 24.96 -0.32
C GLY A 124 4.44 24.52 0.86
N SER A 125 4.73 23.36 1.45
CA SER A 125 4.01 22.77 2.58
C SER A 125 4.93 22.53 3.78
N LYS A 126 4.34 22.39 4.97
CA LYS A 126 5.06 22.01 6.19
C LYS A 126 5.16 20.50 6.30
N LEU A 127 6.03 20.02 7.20
CA LEU A 127 6.12 18.60 7.54
C LEU A 127 4.73 18.07 7.93
N ASN A 128 4.24 17.13 7.15
CA ASN A 128 2.85 16.65 7.25
C ASN A 128 2.72 15.18 7.60
N ARG A 129 3.82 14.53 8.00
CA ARG A 129 3.88 13.12 8.43
C ARG A 129 5.00 12.96 9.46
N LEU A 130 4.79 12.04 10.39
CA LEU A 130 5.77 11.65 11.41
C LEU A 130 5.97 10.14 11.37
N ASN A 131 7.20 9.66 11.55
CA ASN A 131 7.52 8.24 11.53
C ASN A 131 6.78 7.48 12.66
N ALA A 132 6.58 8.13 13.81
CA ALA A 132 5.81 7.57 14.92
C ALA A 132 4.36 7.27 14.51
N VAL A 133 3.72 8.20 13.78
CA VAL A 133 2.36 8.04 13.25
C VAL A 133 2.34 6.97 12.17
N VAL A 134 3.30 6.95 11.24
CA VAL A 134 3.43 5.87 10.25
C VAL A 134 3.49 4.49 10.93
N GLY A 135 4.18 4.39 12.07
CA GLY A 135 4.25 3.19 12.88
C GLY A 135 2.91 2.72 13.46
N GLU A 136 1.98 3.63 13.76
CA GLU A 136 0.61 3.26 14.15
C GLU A 136 -0.14 2.57 13.01
N TYR A 137 0.00 3.09 11.79
CA TYR A 137 -0.61 2.52 10.59
C TYR A 137 0.06 1.19 10.20
N ALA A 138 1.37 1.06 10.40
CA ALA A 138 2.07 -0.21 10.23
C ALA A 138 1.53 -1.30 11.17
N ARG A 139 1.41 -1.00 12.47
CA ARG A 139 0.83 -1.93 13.45
C ARG A 139 -0.62 -2.30 13.10
N ALA A 140 -1.43 -1.33 12.69
CA ALA A 140 -2.80 -1.60 12.24
C ALA A 140 -2.85 -2.50 11.00
N CYS A 141 -1.94 -2.31 10.04
CA CYS A 141 -1.82 -3.16 8.85
C CYS A 141 -1.48 -4.62 9.23
N VAL A 142 -0.50 -4.83 10.12
CA VAL A 142 -0.17 -6.16 10.64
C VAL A 142 -1.35 -6.80 11.37
N GLN A 143 -2.05 -6.03 12.22
CA GLN A 143 -3.22 -6.54 12.94
C GLN A 143 -4.34 -6.95 11.97
N VAL A 144 -4.60 -6.16 10.92
CA VAL A 144 -5.58 -6.52 9.88
C VAL A 144 -5.19 -7.82 9.18
N ALA A 145 -3.90 -7.99 8.88
CA ALA A 145 -3.43 -9.22 8.24
C ALA A 145 -3.72 -10.46 9.10
N GLN A 146 -3.43 -10.36 10.41
CA GLN A 146 -3.74 -11.40 11.39
C GLN A 146 -5.24 -11.67 11.48
N ASP A 147 -6.06 -10.63 11.66
CA ASP A 147 -7.52 -10.72 11.76
C ASP A 147 -8.15 -11.39 10.53
N CYS A 148 -7.59 -11.12 9.34
CA CYS A 148 -8.06 -11.70 8.09
C CYS A 148 -7.47 -13.08 7.80
N GLY A 149 -6.41 -13.52 8.48
CA GLY A 149 -5.67 -14.75 8.14
C GLY A 149 -4.97 -14.62 6.77
N THR A 150 -4.22 -13.55 6.57
CA THR A 150 -3.39 -13.28 5.39
C THR A 150 -2.00 -12.88 5.83
N ASP A 151 -0.99 -13.00 4.96
CA ASP A 151 0.39 -12.68 5.34
C ASP A 151 0.62 -11.16 5.39
N ALA A 152 1.56 -10.75 6.25
CA ALA A 152 2.05 -9.38 6.33
C ALA A 152 3.57 -9.31 6.13
N LEU A 153 4.01 -8.33 5.33
CA LEU A 153 5.40 -7.89 5.30
C LEU A 153 5.54 -6.58 6.08
N ASP A 154 6.09 -6.68 7.29
CA ASP A 154 6.30 -5.54 8.19
C ASP A 154 7.58 -4.76 7.83
N LEU A 155 7.51 -4.03 6.71
CA LEU A 155 8.59 -3.15 6.26
C LEU A 155 8.91 -2.06 7.27
N TRP A 156 7.93 -1.57 8.03
CA TRP A 156 8.20 -0.57 9.05
C TRP A 156 9.20 -1.12 10.05
N THR A 157 8.92 -2.26 10.68
CA THR A 157 9.85 -2.86 11.64
C THR A 157 11.18 -3.27 11.00
N LEU A 158 11.16 -3.86 9.80
CA LEU A 158 12.37 -4.36 9.13
C LEU A 158 13.37 -3.26 8.72
N MET A 159 12.90 -2.03 8.53
CA MET A 159 13.69 -0.93 7.96
C MET A 159 14.00 0.19 8.97
N GLN A 160 13.73 0.01 10.26
CA GLN A 160 13.97 1.01 11.32
C GLN A 160 15.45 1.17 11.73
N LYS A 161 16.36 1.19 10.75
CA LYS A 161 17.81 1.34 10.98
C LYS A 161 18.23 2.80 11.08
#